data_AF-A0A2V5MXK9-F1
#
_entry.id   AF-A0A2V5MXK9-F1
#
_cell.length_a   1.000
_cell.length_b   1.000
_cell.length_c   1.000
_cell.angle_alpha   90.00
_cell.angle_beta   90.00
_cell.angle_gamma   90.00
#
_symmetry.space_group_name_H-M   'P 1'
#
loop_
_entity.id
_entity.type
_entity.pdbx_description
1 polymer ?
#
loop_
_entity_poly.entity_id
_entity_poly.type
_entity_poly.pdbx_seq_one_letter_code
_entity_poly.pdbx_strand_id
1 'polypeptide(L)'
;VVETDGGEIPETGQWPETTVIVPTGSTRTIEFTAIDGDWVMHCHMLHHGMNQMGHTFGNVIGINTEGLNKRIGKLVPGYMTMGQDGMADMGQMGMPVPKNSLPMVGGRGQYDYITMGGMFTIVKVREELPADGSDPGWYKSPPGTLADVAPEAELKRDGIELPKDLRQASAIRSPLKGEAWCGVPPSKATLLAKNEINGRIRLH
;
A
#
# COMPACT_ATOMS: atom_id res chain seq x y z
N VAL A 1 1.30 21.12 -6.38
CA VAL A 1 1.70 21.18 -7.81
C VAL A 1 2.32 22.53 -8.09
N VAL A 2 3.52 22.53 -8.68
CA VAL A 2 4.34 23.73 -8.88
C VAL A 2 4.67 24.01 -10.34
N GLU A 3 4.43 23.05 -11.23
CA GLU A 3 4.69 23.17 -12.67
C GLU A 3 3.69 22.32 -13.45
N THR A 4 3.33 22.78 -14.65
CA THR A 4 2.59 21.99 -15.65
C THR A 4 3.45 21.75 -16.89
N ASP A 5 2.90 21.12 -17.91
CA ASP A 5 3.45 21.07 -19.27
C ASP A 5 3.68 22.47 -19.88
N GLY A 6 3.09 23.53 -19.31
CA GLY A 6 3.33 24.93 -19.67
C GLY A 6 4.48 25.61 -18.92
N GLY A 7 5.17 24.91 -18.01
CA GLY A 7 6.24 25.47 -17.19
C GLY A 7 5.80 25.83 -15.77
N GLU A 8 6.65 26.61 -15.07
CA GLU A 8 6.48 26.91 -13.65
C GLU A 8 5.25 27.79 -13.39
N ILE A 9 4.51 27.43 -12.34
CA ILE A 9 3.34 28.18 -11.89
C ILE A 9 3.81 29.23 -10.87
N PRO A 10 3.39 30.51 -10.99
CA PRO A 10 3.66 31.53 -9.98
C PRO A 10 3.23 31.05 -8.59
N GLU A 11 3.99 31.39 -7.54
CA GLU A 11 3.77 30.88 -6.18
C GLU A 11 2.31 31.03 -5.70
N THR A 12 1.68 32.17 -6.02
CA THR A 12 0.27 32.45 -5.67
C THR A 12 -0.76 31.59 -6.40
N GLY A 13 -0.36 30.91 -7.47
CA GLY A 13 -1.20 29.99 -8.25
C GLY A 13 -0.87 28.51 -8.04
N GLN A 14 0.16 28.20 -7.25
CA GLN A 14 0.45 26.82 -6.86
C GLN A 14 -0.61 26.31 -5.89
N TRP A 15 -0.83 24.99 -5.87
CA TRP A 15 -1.86 24.41 -5.01
C TRP A 15 -1.44 23.07 -4.39
N PRO A 16 -1.89 22.76 -3.16
CA PRO A 16 -1.62 21.49 -2.50
C PRO A 16 -2.65 20.42 -2.89
N GLU A 17 -2.18 19.19 -3.14
CA GLU A 17 -3.04 18.02 -3.35
C GLU A 17 -2.35 16.75 -2.82
N THR A 18 -3.15 15.81 -2.31
CA THR A 18 -2.70 14.45 -1.96
C THR A 18 -2.74 13.50 -3.17
N THR A 19 -3.60 13.80 -4.15
CA THR A 19 -3.80 13.01 -5.36
C THR A 19 -3.92 13.96 -6.54
N VAL A 20 -2.96 13.89 -7.46
CA VAL A 20 -2.92 14.74 -8.65
C VAL A 20 -3.33 13.94 -9.87
N ILE A 21 -4.31 14.44 -10.63
CA ILE A 21 -4.67 13.87 -11.93
C ILE A 21 -3.62 14.31 -12.96
N VAL A 22 -3.01 13.34 -13.64
CA VAL A 22 -2.08 13.57 -14.76
C VAL A 22 -2.70 12.97 -16.03
N PRO A 23 -3.38 13.79 -16.85
CA PRO A 23 -3.90 13.35 -18.14
C PRO A 23 -2.80 12.87 -19.10
N THR A 24 -3.16 11.95 -19.99
CA THR A 24 -2.27 11.50 -21.07
C THR A 24 -1.73 12.68 -21.88
N GLY A 25 -0.41 12.75 -22.03
CA GLY A 25 0.27 13.80 -22.77
C GLY A 25 0.52 15.09 -21.99
N SER A 26 0.22 15.11 -20.69
CA SER A 26 0.53 16.24 -19.80
C SER A 26 1.57 15.85 -18.76
N THR A 27 2.31 16.85 -18.27
CA THR A 27 3.27 16.67 -17.18
C THR A 27 2.84 17.49 -15.97
N ARG A 28 3.21 17.03 -14.77
CA ARG A 28 3.03 17.78 -13.53
C ARG A 28 4.32 17.68 -12.71
N THR A 29 4.78 18.81 -12.16
CA THR A 29 5.80 18.79 -11.10
C THR A 29 5.11 18.94 -9.75
N ILE A 30 5.35 17.96 -8.88
CA ILE A 30 4.82 17.89 -7.53
C ILE A 30 5.98 18.14 -6.57
N GLU A 31 5.77 19.04 -5.63
CA GLU A 31 6.71 19.33 -4.56
C GLU A 31 6.05 18.96 -3.24
N PHE A 32 6.83 18.34 -2.36
CA PHE A 32 6.37 17.96 -1.02
C PHE A 32 7.52 18.09 -0.02
N THR A 33 7.15 18.43 1.20
CA THR A 33 8.05 18.40 2.35
C THR A 33 8.18 16.96 2.83
N ALA A 34 9.37 16.38 2.70
CA ALA A 34 9.65 15.03 3.13
C ALA A 34 9.89 15.02 4.66
N ILE A 35 9.10 14.22 5.37
CA ILE A 35 9.29 13.92 6.79
C ILE A 35 9.63 12.44 6.94
N ASP A 36 10.35 12.08 8.01
CA ASP A 36 10.82 10.71 8.24
C ASP A 36 9.68 9.68 8.20
N GLY A 37 9.85 8.63 7.39
CA GLY A 37 8.80 7.64 7.16
C GLY A 37 8.97 6.82 5.89
N ASP A 38 8.03 5.90 5.68
CA ASP A 38 7.87 5.12 4.45
C ASP A 38 6.59 5.59 3.74
N TRP A 39 6.77 6.36 2.66
CA TRP A 39 5.69 7.08 1.98
C TRP A 39 5.23 6.34 0.73
N VAL A 40 3.98 5.94 0.72
CA VAL A 40 3.38 5.25 -0.40
C VAL A 40 3.02 6.23 -1.52
N MET A 41 3.39 5.89 -2.74
CA MET A 41 2.98 6.58 -3.96
C MET A 41 2.44 5.57 -4.97
N HIS A 42 1.22 5.80 -5.46
CA HIS A 42 0.58 4.95 -6.47
C HIS A 42 -0.48 5.71 -7.27
N CYS A 43 -0.91 5.13 -8.38
CA CYS A 43 -2.09 5.62 -9.10
C CYS A 43 -3.35 5.23 -8.34
N HIS A 44 -4.21 6.20 -8.00
CA HIS A 44 -5.44 5.97 -7.24
C HIS A 44 -6.64 5.55 -8.12
N MET A 45 -6.43 5.27 -9.41
CA MET A 45 -7.45 4.69 -10.27
C MET A 45 -7.53 3.19 -10.01
N LEU A 46 -8.67 2.70 -9.49
CA LEU A 46 -8.82 1.32 -9.02
C LEU A 46 -8.40 0.26 -10.05
N HIS A 47 -8.80 0.44 -11.31
CA HIS A 47 -8.44 -0.48 -12.39
C HIS A 47 -6.98 -0.35 -12.85
N HIS A 48 -6.29 0.73 -12.49
CA HIS A 48 -4.85 0.89 -12.69
C HIS A 48 -4.03 0.29 -11.55
N GLY A 49 -4.64 -0.12 -10.43
CA GLY A 49 -3.93 -0.86 -9.38
C GLY A 49 -3.73 -2.35 -9.71
N MET A 50 -4.31 -2.80 -10.82
CA MET A 50 -4.36 -4.21 -11.24
C MET A 50 -3.69 -4.36 -12.60
N ASN A 51 -2.56 -5.07 -12.67
CA ASN A 51 -1.91 -5.33 -13.95
C ASN A 51 -2.69 -6.39 -14.75
N GLN A 52 -2.72 -6.23 -16.08
CA GLN A 52 -3.20 -7.21 -17.08
C GLN A 52 -4.55 -7.88 -16.76
N MET A 53 -5.61 -7.08 -16.64
CA MET A 53 -6.97 -7.61 -16.74
C MET A 53 -7.34 -7.77 -18.21
N GLY A 54 -7.57 -9.02 -18.64
CA GLY A 54 -7.99 -9.32 -20.02
C GLY A 54 -9.35 -8.69 -20.33
N HIS A 55 -9.47 -8.07 -21.51
CA HIS A 55 -10.69 -7.38 -21.97
C HIS A 55 -11.70 -8.33 -22.63
N THR A 56 -11.33 -9.59 -22.87
CA THR A 56 -12.19 -10.58 -23.54
C THR A 56 -13.22 -11.21 -22.62
N PHE A 57 -13.01 -11.17 -21.30
CA PHE A 57 -13.90 -11.79 -20.32
C PHE A 57 -14.55 -10.69 -19.48
N GLY A 58 -15.85 -10.83 -19.21
CA GLY A 58 -16.59 -9.91 -18.35
C GLY A 58 -16.02 -9.87 -16.93
N ASN A 59 -16.22 -8.75 -16.24
CA ASN A 59 -15.85 -8.63 -14.84
C ASN A 59 -16.61 -9.67 -13.99
N VAL A 60 -15.86 -10.60 -13.37
CA VAL A 60 -16.41 -11.64 -12.49
C VAL A 60 -16.37 -11.27 -11.01
N ILE A 61 -15.90 -10.06 -10.67
CA ILE A 61 -15.89 -9.54 -9.29
C ILE A 61 -17.34 -9.49 -8.77
N GLY A 62 -17.57 -10.11 -7.61
CA GLY A 62 -18.87 -10.15 -6.95
C GLY A 62 -19.81 -11.28 -7.42
N ILE A 63 -19.40 -12.11 -8.39
CA ILE A 63 -20.14 -13.31 -8.78
C ILE A 63 -19.76 -14.47 -7.85
N ASN A 64 -20.75 -15.28 -7.41
CA ASN A 64 -20.45 -16.56 -6.78
C ASN A 64 -19.94 -17.54 -7.84
N THR A 65 -18.62 -17.79 -7.83
CA THR A 65 -17.97 -18.65 -8.82
C THR A 65 -17.77 -20.09 -8.36
N GLU A 66 -18.22 -20.49 -7.17
CA GLU A 66 -17.92 -21.79 -6.57
C GLU A 66 -18.35 -22.97 -7.47
N GLY A 67 -19.59 -22.91 -7.96
CA GLY A 67 -20.13 -23.92 -8.89
C GLY A 67 -19.46 -23.91 -10.26
N LEU A 68 -18.97 -22.75 -10.70
CA LEU A 68 -18.25 -22.58 -11.97
C LEU A 68 -16.83 -23.14 -11.88
N ASN A 69 -16.10 -22.82 -10.81
CA ASN A 69 -14.75 -23.31 -10.52
C ASN A 69 -14.71 -24.84 -10.48
N LYS A 70 -15.70 -25.47 -9.82
CA LYS A 70 -15.80 -26.94 -9.75
C LYS A 70 -16.01 -27.61 -11.11
N ARG A 71 -16.64 -26.92 -12.07
CA ARG A 71 -16.84 -27.44 -13.44
C ARG A 71 -15.62 -27.21 -14.30
N ILE A 72 -15.02 -26.01 -14.25
CA ILE A 72 -13.84 -25.67 -15.04
C ILE A 72 -12.61 -26.44 -14.57
N GLY A 73 -12.41 -26.61 -13.26
CA GLY A 73 -11.26 -27.32 -12.71
C GLY A 73 -11.18 -28.80 -13.14
N LYS A 74 -12.30 -29.41 -13.55
CA LYS A 74 -12.31 -30.77 -14.14
C LYS A 74 -11.70 -30.81 -15.54
N LEU A 75 -11.74 -29.69 -16.27
CA LEU A 75 -11.25 -29.57 -17.64
C LEU A 75 -9.84 -28.96 -17.67
N VAL A 76 -9.56 -28.01 -16.78
CA VAL A 76 -8.29 -27.30 -16.67
C VAL A 76 -7.77 -27.42 -15.24
N PRO A 77 -6.94 -28.43 -14.95
CA PRO A 77 -6.30 -28.59 -13.64
C PRO A 77 -5.49 -27.32 -13.29
N GLY A 78 -5.74 -26.75 -12.11
CA GLY A 78 -5.09 -25.52 -11.66
C GLY A 78 -5.79 -24.21 -12.05
N TYR A 79 -6.98 -24.27 -12.65
CA TYR A 79 -7.80 -23.07 -12.87
C TYR A 79 -8.21 -22.43 -11.53
N MET A 80 -7.93 -21.13 -11.38
CA MET A 80 -8.35 -20.33 -10.24
C MET A 80 -8.99 -19.03 -10.73
N THR A 81 -10.16 -18.70 -10.17
CA THR A 81 -10.82 -17.44 -10.47
C THR A 81 -10.13 -16.31 -9.72
N MET A 82 -9.61 -15.36 -10.48
CA MET A 82 -8.97 -14.17 -9.93
C MET A 82 -9.99 -13.32 -9.16
N GLY A 83 -9.61 -12.85 -7.96
CA GLY A 83 -10.42 -11.91 -7.17
C GLY A 83 -11.50 -12.52 -6.27
N GLN A 84 -11.52 -13.84 -6.06
CA GLN A 84 -12.42 -14.48 -5.08
C GLN A 84 -11.77 -14.60 -3.70
N ASP A 85 -10.60 -15.24 -3.63
CA ASP A 85 -9.84 -15.44 -2.38
C ASP A 85 -8.76 -14.37 -2.15
N GLY A 86 -8.84 -13.24 -2.88
CA GLY A 86 -7.91 -12.13 -2.78
C GLY A 86 -6.61 -12.29 -3.60
N MET A 87 -6.09 -11.17 -4.10
CA MET A 87 -4.84 -11.15 -4.88
C MET A 87 -3.58 -11.39 -4.05
N ALA A 88 -3.67 -11.23 -2.72
CA ALA A 88 -2.55 -11.41 -1.80
C ALA A 88 -2.12 -12.87 -1.71
N ASP A 89 -3.09 -13.78 -1.56
CA ASP A 89 -2.84 -15.23 -1.45
C ASP A 89 -2.16 -15.77 -2.71
N MET A 90 -2.55 -15.25 -3.88
CA MET A 90 -1.90 -15.57 -5.16
C MET A 90 -0.43 -15.15 -5.21
N GLY A 91 -0.10 -13.99 -4.63
CA GLY A 91 1.28 -13.49 -4.56
C GLY A 91 2.19 -14.34 -3.67
N GLN A 92 1.63 -14.99 -2.65
CA GLN A 92 2.38 -15.86 -1.73
C GLN A 92 2.74 -17.23 -2.33
N MET A 93 2.06 -17.66 -3.40
CA MET A 93 2.31 -18.95 -4.04
C MET A 93 3.59 -19.01 -4.89
N GLY A 94 4.26 -17.88 -5.14
CA GLY A 94 5.56 -17.86 -5.84
C GLY A 94 5.51 -18.31 -7.31
N MET A 95 4.39 -18.04 -8.00
CA MET A 95 4.22 -18.41 -9.40
C MET A 95 5.28 -17.74 -10.30
N PRO A 96 5.88 -18.48 -11.26
CA PRO A 96 6.89 -17.90 -12.16
C PRO A 96 6.29 -16.82 -13.06
N VAL A 97 6.98 -15.68 -13.14
CA VAL A 97 6.57 -14.55 -13.99
C VAL A 97 6.98 -14.80 -15.44
N PRO A 98 6.09 -14.64 -16.43
CA PRO A 98 6.45 -14.72 -17.84
C PRO A 98 7.55 -13.73 -18.21
N LYS A 99 8.52 -14.14 -19.04
CA LYS A 99 9.69 -13.31 -19.41
C LYS A 99 9.36 -11.96 -20.05
N ASN A 100 8.18 -11.84 -20.68
CA ASN A 100 7.75 -10.64 -21.42
C ASN A 100 6.47 -10.02 -20.83
N SER A 101 6.25 -10.15 -19.52
CA SER A 101 5.15 -9.45 -18.84
C SER A 101 5.64 -8.20 -18.10
N LEU A 102 4.75 -7.22 -17.98
CA LEU A 102 4.90 -6.15 -16.98
C LEU A 102 5.00 -6.76 -15.56
N PRO A 103 5.55 -6.06 -14.55
CA PRO A 103 5.70 -6.62 -13.21
C PRO A 103 4.34 -6.98 -12.61
N MET A 104 4.00 -8.28 -12.61
CA MET A 104 2.71 -8.79 -12.14
C MET A 104 2.69 -9.09 -10.64
N VAL A 105 3.87 -9.17 -10.03
CA VAL A 105 4.04 -9.62 -8.66
C VAL A 105 4.15 -8.39 -7.77
N GLY A 106 3.39 -8.43 -6.68
CA GLY A 106 3.48 -7.51 -5.58
C GLY A 106 4.83 -7.56 -4.85
N GLY A 107 4.90 -6.88 -3.71
CA GLY A 107 6.10 -6.84 -2.87
C GLY A 107 5.77 -7.07 -1.41
N ARG A 108 6.76 -7.48 -0.61
CA ARG A 108 6.58 -7.50 0.85
C ARG A 108 6.63 -6.07 1.38
N GLY A 109 5.56 -5.63 2.02
CA GLY A 109 5.56 -4.45 2.88
C GLY A 109 6.08 -4.77 4.27
N GLN A 110 6.12 -3.75 5.13
CA GLN A 110 6.53 -3.89 6.54
C GLN A 110 5.64 -4.86 7.33
N TYR A 111 4.32 -4.77 7.11
CA TYR A 111 3.31 -5.50 7.89
C TYR A 111 2.61 -6.60 7.09
N ASP A 112 2.45 -6.44 5.78
CA ASP A 112 1.82 -7.45 4.92
C ASP A 112 2.28 -7.31 3.45
N TYR A 113 1.80 -8.20 2.60
CA TYR A 113 2.06 -8.23 1.18
C TYR A 113 1.27 -7.14 0.44
N ILE A 114 1.98 -6.35 -0.35
CA ILE A 114 1.42 -5.29 -1.21
C ILE A 114 1.08 -5.93 -2.55
N THR A 115 -0.21 -6.00 -2.88
CA THR A 115 -0.72 -6.70 -4.07
C THR A 115 -0.60 -5.92 -5.37
N MET A 116 -0.20 -4.65 -5.31
CA MET A 116 -0.14 -3.72 -6.44
C MET A 116 1.15 -3.88 -7.26
N GLY A 117 1.33 -5.06 -7.85
CA GLY A 117 2.54 -5.40 -8.61
C GLY A 117 2.88 -4.36 -9.67
N GLY A 118 4.10 -3.83 -9.63
CA GLY A 118 4.65 -2.90 -10.62
C GLY A 118 4.09 -1.46 -10.63
N MET A 119 3.07 -1.15 -9.81
CA MET A 119 2.36 0.14 -9.87
C MET A 119 2.27 0.83 -8.51
N PHE A 120 3.20 0.48 -7.64
CA PHE A 120 3.30 0.96 -6.27
C PHE A 120 4.76 1.28 -5.96
N THR A 121 4.99 2.44 -5.36
CA THR A 121 6.32 2.90 -4.95
C THR A 121 6.29 3.26 -3.48
N ILE A 122 7.37 2.94 -2.75
CA ILE A 122 7.59 3.41 -1.39
C ILE A 122 8.81 4.33 -1.42
N VAL A 123 8.59 5.59 -1.07
CA VAL A 123 9.67 6.56 -0.86
C VAL A 123 10.09 6.50 0.61
N LYS A 124 11.32 6.03 0.85
CA LYS A 124 11.89 5.92 2.18
C LYS A 124 12.64 7.21 2.53
N VAL A 125 12.15 7.93 3.52
CA VAL A 125 12.74 9.18 4.01
C VAL A 125 13.36 8.92 5.38
N ARG A 126 14.63 9.28 5.54
CA ARG A 126 15.43 9.10 6.76
C ARG A 126 16.31 10.31 6.98
N GLU A 127 16.61 10.61 8.25
CA GLU A 127 17.66 11.57 8.61
C GLU A 127 19.03 11.16 8.05
N GLU A 128 19.36 9.87 8.07
CA GLU A 128 20.62 9.32 7.55
C GLU A 128 20.34 8.15 6.60
N LEU A 129 21.01 8.15 5.45
CA LEU A 129 20.94 7.08 4.44
C LEU A 129 22.28 6.33 4.35
N PRO A 130 22.26 5.01 4.08
CA PRO A 130 23.47 4.26 3.80
C PRO A 130 24.29 4.88 2.66
N ALA A 131 25.58 5.10 2.89
CA ALA A 131 26.46 5.74 1.90
C ALA A 131 26.65 4.90 0.62
N ASP A 132 26.40 3.59 0.69
CA ASP A 132 26.44 2.66 -0.43
C ASP A 132 25.12 2.60 -1.23
N GLY A 133 24.10 3.38 -0.82
CA GLY A 133 22.80 3.39 -1.47
C GLY A 133 21.96 2.13 -1.21
N SER A 134 22.34 1.30 -0.24
CA SER A 134 21.55 0.14 0.17
C SER A 134 20.22 0.55 0.81
N ASP A 135 19.26 -0.39 0.86
CA ASP A 135 17.95 -0.16 1.48
C ASP A 135 18.14 0.16 2.99
N PRO A 136 17.69 1.34 3.47
CA PRO A 136 17.78 1.70 4.89
C PRO A 136 16.85 0.87 5.80
N GLY A 137 16.04 -0.04 5.23
CA GLY A 137 15.10 -0.88 5.95
C GLY A 137 13.76 -0.19 6.23
N TRP A 138 12.92 -0.81 7.05
CA TRP A 138 11.59 -0.29 7.39
C TRP A 138 11.65 0.82 8.44
N TYR A 139 10.81 1.84 8.28
CA TYR A 139 10.68 2.90 9.27
C TYR A 139 10.15 2.34 10.60
N LYS A 140 10.77 2.74 11.72
CA LYS A 140 10.34 2.33 13.05
C LYS A 140 9.32 3.32 13.56
N SER A 141 8.04 2.97 13.44
CA SER A 141 6.94 3.78 13.94
C SER A 141 7.08 4.02 15.45
N PRO A 142 6.86 5.25 15.94
CA PRO A 142 6.89 5.54 17.38
C PRO A 142 5.88 4.69 18.17
N PRO A 143 6.15 4.39 19.45
CA PRO A 143 5.20 3.68 20.30
C PRO A 143 3.83 4.37 20.33
N GLY A 144 2.75 3.59 20.22
CA GLY A 144 1.37 4.08 20.25
C GLY A 144 0.86 4.72 18.96
N THR A 145 1.63 4.74 17.85
CA THR A 145 1.16 5.27 16.54
C THR A 145 0.70 4.18 15.58
N LEU A 146 0.85 2.91 15.95
CA LEU A 146 0.39 1.78 15.15
C LEU A 146 -1.02 1.37 15.57
N ALA A 147 -1.77 0.83 14.61
CA ALA A 147 -3.05 0.21 14.91
C ALA A 147 -2.84 -0.98 15.86
N ASP A 148 -3.75 -1.11 16.82
CA ASP A 148 -3.75 -2.20 17.80
C ASP A 148 -5.11 -2.91 17.79
N VAL A 149 -5.17 -4.06 18.43
CA VAL A 149 -6.40 -4.80 18.64
C VAL A 149 -7.35 -3.97 19.49
N ALA A 150 -8.55 -3.71 18.97
CA ALA A 150 -9.57 -2.97 19.69
C ALA A 150 -9.97 -3.71 20.99
N PRO A 151 -10.00 -3.02 22.15
CA PRO A 151 -10.45 -3.63 23.40
C PRO A 151 -11.88 -4.16 23.31
N GLU A 152 -12.17 -5.25 24.02
CA GLU A 152 -13.52 -5.87 24.02
C GLU A 152 -14.63 -4.87 24.42
N ALA A 153 -14.34 -3.97 25.35
CA ALA A 153 -15.27 -2.93 25.77
C ALA A 153 -15.61 -1.94 24.64
N GLU A 154 -14.64 -1.61 23.77
CA GLU A 154 -14.84 -0.74 22.61
C GLU A 154 -15.59 -1.46 21.50
N LEU A 155 -15.21 -2.69 21.19
CA LEU A 155 -15.95 -3.54 20.26
C LEU A 155 -17.42 -3.67 20.66
N LYS A 156 -17.69 -3.89 21.96
CA LYS A 156 -19.05 -3.96 22.49
C LYS A 156 -19.79 -2.62 22.43
N ARG A 157 -19.12 -1.51 22.75
CA ARG A 157 -19.68 -0.15 22.63
C ARG A 157 -20.11 0.13 21.19
N ASP A 158 -19.30 -0.31 20.23
CA ASP A 158 -19.50 -0.04 18.81
C ASP A 158 -20.37 -1.12 18.12
N GLY A 159 -20.88 -2.10 18.88
CA GLY A 159 -21.75 -3.17 18.39
C GLY A 159 -21.06 -4.14 17.41
N ILE A 160 -19.72 -4.25 17.48
CA ILE A 160 -18.92 -5.10 16.62
C ILE A 160 -18.80 -6.49 17.25
N GLU A 161 -19.39 -7.49 16.59
CA GLU A 161 -19.21 -8.90 16.93
C GLU A 161 -18.13 -9.52 16.03
N LEU A 162 -17.04 -10.01 16.64
CA LEU A 162 -16.00 -10.71 15.90
C LEU A 162 -16.44 -12.15 15.56
N PRO A 163 -16.22 -12.63 14.32
CA PRO A 163 -16.37 -14.04 13.96
C PRO A 163 -15.66 -14.97 14.95
N LYS A 164 -16.36 -16.02 15.42
CA LYS A 164 -15.81 -16.98 16.40
C LYS A 164 -14.64 -17.81 15.85
N ASP A 165 -14.50 -17.84 14.53
CA ASP A 165 -13.52 -18.58 13.75
C ASP A 165 -12.49 -17.69 13.07
N LEU A 166 -12.34 -16.43 13.52
CA LEU A 166 -11.25 -15.55 13.11
C LEU A 166 -9.91 -16.26 13.33
N ARG A 167 -9.41 -16.92 12.29
CA ARG A 167 -8.02 -17.37 12.20
C ARG A 167 -7.19 -16.11 12.39
N GLN A 168 -6.25 -16.16 13.35
CA GLN A 168 -5.34 -15.05 13.71
C GLN A 168 -5.17 -14.13 12.51
N ALA A 169 -5.85 -12.97 12.54
CA ALA A 169 -5.60 -11.97 11.54
C ALA A 169 -4.09 -11.74 11.53
N SER A 170 -3.48 -11.63 10.36
CA SER A 170 -2.05 -11.30 10.20
C SER A 170 -1.64 -10.04 10.99
N ALA A 171 -2.62 -9.26 11.45
CA ALA A 171 -2.49 -8.11 12.36
C ALA A 171 -2.28 -8.47 13.85
N ILE A 172 -2.56 -9.69 14.33
CA ILE A 172 -2.32 -10.09 15.71
C ILE A 172 -0.85 -10.54 15.83
N ARG A 173 0.06 -9.56 15.89
CA ARG A 173 1.43 -9.85 16.33
C ARG A 173 1.34 -10.37 17.76
N SER A 174 1.75 -11.62 18.00
CA SER A 174 1.88 -12.13 19.37
C SER A 174 2.82 -11.22 20.15
N PRO A 175 2.42 -10.65 21.30
CA PRO A 175 3.29 -9.74 22.04
C PRO A 175 4.55 -10.49 22.44
N LEU A 176 5.70 -10.04 21.93
CA LEU A 176 6.99 -10.57 22.33
C LEU A 176 7.20 -10.22 23.81
N LYS A 177 7.45 -11.25 24.63
CA LYS A 177 7.60 -11.13 26.08
C LYS A 177 8.75 -10.17 26.41
N GLY A 178 8.45 -8.94 26.83
CA GLY A 178 9.43 -7.92 27.22
C GLY A 178 9.46 -6.63 26.39
N GLU A 179 8.64 -6.48 25.34
CA GLU A 179 8.48 -5.19 24.67
C GLU A 179 7.61 -4.25 25.53
N ALA A 180 8.21 -3.20 26.10
CA ALA A 180 7.49 -2.11 26.77
C ALA A 180 6.81 -1.24 25.70
N TRP A 181 5.70 -1.75 25.14
CA TRP A 181 5.06 -1.19 23.95
C TRP A 181 4.19 0.05 24.24
N CYS A 182 3.80 0.23 25.51
CA CYS A 182 3.18 1.45 26.01
C CYS A 182 4.10 2.08 27.07
N GLY A 183 5.08 2.87 26.63
CA GLY A 183 5.62 3.92 27.50
C GLY A 183 4.51 4.91 27.86
N VAL A 184 4.65 5.62 28.99
CA VAL A 184 3.76 6.73 29.33
C VAL A 184 3.75 7.72 28.15
N PRO A 185 2.58 8.07 27.57
CA PRO A 185 2.53 8.98 26.44
C PRO A 185 3.20 10.32 26.83
N PRO A 186 4.05 10.89 25.97
CA PRO A 186 4.74 12.14 26.29
C PRO A 186 3.70 13.24 26.54
N SER A 187 3.93 14.06 27.57
CA SER A 187 3.00 15.13 28.00
C SER A 187 2.79 16.24 26.96
N LYS A 188 3.53 16.18 25.83
CA LYS A 188 3.37 17.02 24.65
C LYS A 188 3.58 16.15 23.42
N ALA A 189 2.70 16.27 22.43
CA ALA A 189 2.96 15.80 21.08
C ALA A 189 4.15 16.59 20.53
N THR A 190 5.35 16.04 20.64
CA THR A 190 6.51 16.60 19.94
C THR A 190 6.24 16.36 18.47
N LEU A 191 5.87 17.41 17.73
CA LEU A 191 5.96 17.42 16.27
C LEU A 191 7.37 16.94 15.92
N LEU A 192 7.46 15.73 15.36
CA LEU A 192 8.71 15.14 14.91
C LEU A 192 9.21 15.95 13.71
N ALA A 193 10.50 16.30 13.79
CA ALA A 193 11.38 16.91 12.79
C ALA A 193 11.30 18.44 12.58
N LYS A 194 12.45 19.08 12.82
CA LYS A 194 12.85 20.44 12.38
C LYS A 194 13.70 20.41 11.09
N ASN A 195 13.83 19.23 10.48
CA ASN A 195 14.64 19.02 9.28
C ASN A 195 13.70 18.71 8.11
N GLU A 196 13.21 19.76 7.48
CA GLU A 196 12.37 19.67 6.29
C GLU A 196 13.28 19.63 5.05
N ILE A 197 13.19 18.55 4.28
CA ILE A 197 13.82 18.45 2.96
C ILE A 197 12.72 18.56 1.91
N ASN A 198 12.81 19.55 1.02
CA ASN A 198 11.87 19.69 -0.09
C ASN A 198 12.24 18.72 -1.22
N GLY A 199 11.37 17.77 -1.49
CA GLY A 199 11.47 16.85 -2.62
C GLY A 199 10.66 17.35 -3.81
N ARG A 200 11.24 17.32 -5.01
CA ARG A 200 10.56 17.68 -6.26
C ARG A 200 10.51 16.47 -7.19
N ILE A 201 9.31 16.04 -7.57
CA ILE A 201 9.08 14.92 -8.49
C ILE A 201 8.35 15.45 -9.73
N ARG A 202 8.90 15.20 -10.91
CA ARG A 202 8.22 15.46 -12.19
C ARG A 202 7.61 14.16 -12.71
N LEU A 203 6.31 14.17 -12.94
CA LEU A 203 5.55 13.06 -13.53
C LEU A 203 5.31 13.37 -15.01
N HIS A 204 5.55 12.37 -15.86
CA HIS A 204 5.40 12.40 -17.31
C HIS A 204 4.28 11.49 -17.79
#